data_AF-A0A2W4LKR0-F1
#
_entry.id   AF-A0A2W4LKR0-F1
#
_cell.length_a   1.000
_cell.length_b   1.000
_cell.length_c   1.000
_cell.angle_alpha   90.00
_cell.angle_beta   90.00
_cell.angle_gamma   90.00
#
_symmetry.space_group_name_H-M   'P 1'
#
loop_
_entity.id
_entity.type
_entity.pdbx_description
1 polymer ?
#
loop_
_entity_poly.entity_id
_entity_poly.type
_entity_poly.pdbx_seq_one_letter_code
_entity_poly.pdbx_strand_id
1 'polypeptide(L)'
;MTPYRPVPPPVHTPADRGLVIGTGEEVRLYDNVVVRRTATAEKPELRVETSYLQVFPDKQLARTPEAVLITEGASRLKGVGMEVDNQTGQMKLGSRVSGVYVKSGGSGR
;
A
#
# COMPACT_ATOMS: atom_id res chain seq x y z
N MET A 1 7.56 -28.41 -16.79
CA MET A 1 6.75 -28.19 -15.57
C MET A 1 7.01 -26.76 -15.14
N THR A 2 6.12 -25.82 -15.46
CA THR A 2 6.30 -24.41 -15.12
C THR A 2 6.02 -24.25 -13.63
N PRO A 3 6.92 -23.66 -12.83
CA PRO A 3 6.68 -23.51 -11.40
C PRO A 3 5.42 -22.65 -11.18
N TYR A 4 4.49 -23.17 -10.39
CA TYR A 4 3.33 -22.42 -9.93
C TYR A 4 3.82 -21.22 -9.12
N ARG A 5 3.69 -20.02 -9.68
CA ARG A 5 3.86 -18.76 -8.95
C ARG A 5 2.48 -18.34 -8.46
N PRO A 6 2.21 -18.32 -7.14
CA PRO A 6 0.97 -17.77 -6.64
C PRO A 6 0.86 -16.31 -7.11
N VAL A 7 -0.25 -15.99 -7.78
CA VAL A 7 -0.54 -14.62 -8.17
C VAL A 7 -0.77 -13.83 -6.87
N PRO A 8 0.00 -12.76 -6.59
CA PRO A 8 -0.21 -11.98 -5.39
C PRO A 8 -1.66 -11.45 -5.35
N PRO A 9 -2.27 -11.30 -4.16
CA PRO A 9 -3.62 -10.77 -4.05
C PRO A 9 -3.73 -9.45 -4.82
N PRO A 10 -4.80 -9.27 -5.62
CA PRO A 10 -4.96 -8.04 -6.38
C PRO A 10 -5.00 -6.84 -5.42
N VAL A 11 -4.22 -5.81 -5.75
CA VAL A 11 -4.23 -4.52 -5.08
C VAL A 11 -5.10 -3.58 -5.90
N HIS A 12 -6.07 -2.94 -5.25
CA HIS A 12 -6.92 -1.95 -5.87
C HIS A 12 -6.54 -0.56 -5.38
N THR A 13 -6.40 0.39 -6.29
CA THR A 13 -6.03 1.77 -5.95
C THR A 13 -6.99 2.79 -6.56
N PRO A 14 -8.26 2.83 -6.15
CA PRO A 14 -9.17 3.90 -6.56
C PRO A 14 -8.65 5.28 -6.12
N ALA A 15 -8.94 6.26 -6.97
CA ALA A 15 -8.68 7.69 -6.76
C ALA A 15 -9.69 8.47 -7.61
N ASP A 16 -9.93 9.74 -7.28
CA ASP A 16 -10.85 10.57 -8.07
C ASP A 16 -10.24 10.95 -9.42
N ARG A 17 -8.92 11.14 -9.46
CA ARG A 17 -8.19 11.53 -10.67
C ARG A 17 -6.88 10.77 -10.82
N GLY A 18 -6.52 10.49 -12.07
CA GLY A 18 -5.28 9.80 -12.42
C GLY A 18 -4.61 10.42 -13.65
N LEU A 19 -3.28 10.51 -13.64
CA LEU A 19 -2.45 10.87 -14.78
C LEU A 19 -1.45 9.75 -15.06
N VAL A 20 -1.45 9.24 -16.28
CA VAL A 20 -0.49 8.24 -16.77
C VAL A 20 0.57 8.94 -17.60
N ILE A 21 1.84 8.68 -17.30
CA ILE A 21 3.00 9.32 -17.91
C ILE A 21 3.89 8.22 -18.50
N GLY A 22 4.55 8.50 -19.63
CA GLY A 22 5.53 7.58 -20.23
C GLY A 22 4.94 6.21 -20.54
N THR A 23 3.69 6.16 -21.01
CA THR A 23 3.00 4.88 -21.31
C THR A 23 2.89 3.93 -20.11
N GLY A 24 2.83 4.47 -18.89
CA GLY A 24 2.66 3.67 -17.66
C GLY A 24 3.90 3.56 -16.78
N GLU A 25 5.03 4.16 -17.18
CA GLU A 25 6.23 4.25 -16.35
C GLU A 25 5.96 4.95 -14.99
N GLU A 26 5.09 5.97 -15.01
CA GLU A 26 4.62 6.66 -13.81
C GLU A 26 3.11 6.86 -13.88
N VAL A 27 2.42 6.55 -12.78
CA VAL A 27 1.01 6.87 -12.55
C VAL A 27 0.91 7.78 -11.34
N ARG A 28 0.29 8.95 -11.51
CA ARG A 28 0.00 9.89 -10.43
C ARG A 28 -1.49 9.84 -10.13
N LEU A 29 -1.84 9.57 -8.87
CA LEU A 29 -3.20 9.51 -8.38
C LEU A 29 -3.44 10.68 -7.43
N TYR A 30 -4.58 11.35 -7.60
CA TYR A 30 -4.95 12.53 -6.83
C TYR A 30 -6.34 12.37 -6.27
N ASP A 31 -6.52 12.91 -5.06
CA ASP A 31 -7.75 13.02 -4.31
C ASP A 31 -8.38 11.67 -3.95
N ASN A 32 -8.70 11.48 -2.66
CA ASN A 32 -9.33 10.27 -2.12
C ASN A 32 -8.64 8.97 -2.58
N VAL A 33 -7.30 8.96 -2.59
CA VAL A 33 -6.53 7.79 -3.01
C VAL A 33 -6.58 6.74 -1.91
N VAL A 34 -7.08 5.55 -2.26
CA VAL A 34 -7.17 4.42 -1.33
C VAL A 34 -6.45 3.22 -1.93
N VAL A 35 -5.37 2.76 -1.31
CA VAL A 35 -4.75 1.48 -1.64
C VAL A 35 -5.39 0.39 -0.80
N ARG A 36 -5.92 -0.65 -1.42
CA ARG A 36 -6.55 -1.79 -0.74
C ARG A 36 -5.92 -3.10 -1.19
N ARG A 37 -5.39 -3.86 -0.23
CA ARG A 37 -5.03 -5.27 -0.39
C ARG A 37 -6.06 -6.10 0.36
N THR A 38 -6.79 -6.93 -0.38
CA THR A 38 -7.80 -7.83 0.18
C THR A 38 -7.21 -8.72 1.28
N ALA A 39 -8.00 -9.00 2.31
CA ALA A 39 -7.62 -9.95 3.36
C ALA A 39 -7.30 -11.32 2.74
N THR A 40 -6.28 -11.98 3.29
CA THR A 40 -5.99 -13.39 3.03
C THR A 40 -6.24 -14.21 4.29
N ALA A 41 -6.11 -15.53 4.21
CA ALA A 41 -6.16 -16.39 5.38
C ALA A 41 -5.11 -16.03 6.45
N GLU A 42 -4.01 -15.41 6.03
CA GLU A 42 -2.84 -15.12 6.87
C GLU A 42 -2.77 -13.65 7.31
N LYS A 43 -3.31 -12.73 6.50
CA LYS A 43 -3.18 -11.29 6.72
C LYS A 43 -4.53 -10.60 6.62
N PRO A 44 -4.90 -9.73 7.58
CA PRO A 44 -6.10 -8.93 7.44
C PRO A 44 -5.99 -7.97 6.25
N GLU A 45 -7.13 -7.39 5.89
CA GLU A 45 -7.19 -6.35 4.88
C GLU A 45 -6.25 -5.20 5.26
N LEU A 46 -5.45 -4.75 4.30
CA LEU A 46 -4.66 -3.53 4.40
C LEU A 46 -5.34 -2.44 3.59
N ARG A 47 -5.56 -1.29 4.22
CA ARG A 47 -6.09 -0.08 3.62
C ARG A 47 -5.14 1.08 3.90
N VAL A 48 -4.70 1.78 2.87
CA VAL A 48 -3.90 3.00 2.97
C VAL A 48 -4.66 4.15 2.32
N GLU A 49 -4.79 5.27 3.02
CA GLU A 49 -5.55 6.44 2.58
C GLU A 49 -4.63 7.65 2.53
N THR A 50 -4.67 8.38 1.41
CA THR A 50 -3.85 9.58 1.16
C THR A 50 -4.55 10.50 0.14
N SER A 51 -4.13 11.75 0.06
CA SER A 51 -4.59 12.70 -0.98
C SER A 51 -3.82 12.58 -2.29
N TYR A 52 -2.63 11.97 -2.28
CA TYR A 52 -1.78 11.84 -3.47
C TYR A 52 -0.90 10.60 -3.41
N LEU A 53 -0.68 9.96 -4.56
CA LEU A 53 0.23 8.81 -4.68
C LEU A 53 0.93 8.81 -6.04
N GLN A 54 2.25 8.63 -6.02
CA GLN A 54 3.04 8.28 -7.21
C GLN A 54 3.27 6.78 -7.22
N VAL A 55 2.99 6.13 -8.35
CA VAL A 55 3.24 4.71 -8.56
C VAL A 55 4.16 4.56 -9.76
N PHE A 56 5.20 3.75 -9.60
CA PHE A 56 6.14 3.35 -10.65
C PHE A 56 6.01 1.83 -10.83
N PRO A 57 5.11 1.35 -11.71
CA PRO A 57 4.77 -0.06 -11.83
C PRO A 57 5.99 -0.96 -12.11
N ASP A 58 6.85 -0.55 -13.06
CA ASP A 58 8.03 -1.33 -13.46
C ASP A 58 9.06 -1.47 -12.34
N LYS A 59 9.16 -0.42 -11.49
CA LYS A 59 10.03 -0.40 -10.31
C LYS A 59 9.37 -1.04 -9.09
N GLN A 60 8.08 -1.38 -9.18
CA GLN A 60 7.23 -1.83 -8.08
C GLN A 60 7.31 -0.91 -6.85
N LEU A 61 7.41 0.39 -7.10
CA LEU A 61 7.57 1.43 -6.09
C LEU A 61 6.33 2.30 -6.05
N ALA A 62 5.85 2.61 -4.85
CA ALA A 62 4.84 3.64 -4.64
C ALA A 62 5.30 4.61 -3.55
N ARG A 63 5.08 5.90 -3.74
CA ARG A 63 5.48 6.92 -2.77
C ARG A 63 4.52 8.09 -2.70
N THR A 64 4.47 8.72 -1.55
CA THR A 64 3.75 9.97 -1.35
C THR A 64 4.47 10.83 -0.32
N PRO A 65 4.58 12.15 -0.50
CA PRO A 65 5.01 13.07 0.54
C PRO A 65 3.88 13.43 1.51
N GLU A 66 2.63 13.09 1.20
CA GLU A 66 1.45 13.53 1.92
C GLU A 66 1.19 12.73 3.20
N ALA A 67 0.22 13.20 3.98
CA ALA A 67 -0.27 12.47 5.13
C ALA A 67 -0.91 11.13 4.72
N VAL A 68 -0.59 10.08 5.45
CA VAL A 68 -1.13 8.73 5.24
C VAL A 68 -1.83 8.22 6.49
N LEU A 69 -2.96 7.53 6.28
CA LEU A 69 -3.60 6.68 7.28
C LEU A 69 -3.56 5.24 6.79
N ILE A 70 -2.94 4.37 7.58
CA ILE A 70 -2.83 2.95 7.32
C ILE A 70 -3.68 2.20 8.33
N THR A 71 -4.55 1.33 7.85
CA THR A 71 -5.34 0.42 8.67
C THR A 71 -5.07 -1.02 8.23
N GLU A 72 -4.68 -1.87 9.17
CA GLU A 72 -4.48 -3.31 8.96
C GLU A 72 -5.14 -4.09 10.09
N GLY A 73 -6.33 -4.65 9.82
CA GLY A 73 -7.19 -5.22 10.87
C GLY A 73 -7.53 -4.19 11.96
N ALA A 74 -7.14 -4.47 13.20
CA ALA A 74 -7.32 -3.55 14.33
C ALA A 74 -6.18 -2.52 14.49
N SER A 75 -5.09 -2.69 13.73
CA SER A 75 -3.96 -1.76 13.77
C SER A 75 -4.25 -0.52 12.93
N ARG A 76 -3.85 0.65 13.44
CA ARG A 76 -3.92 1.93 12.75
C ARG A 76 -2.64 2.71 12.91
N LEU A 77 -2.04 3.14 11.81
CA LEU A 77 -0.84 3.97 11.78
C LEU A 77 -1.12 5.24 10.97
N LYS A 78 -0.59 6.36 11.43
CA LYS A 78 -0.60 7.65 10.75
C LYS A 78 0.83 8.12 10.55
N GLY A 79 1.09 8.83 9.48
CA GLY A 79 2.38 9.46 9.22
C GLY A 79 2.28 10.51 8.12
N VAL A 80 3.39 11.20 7.87
CA VAL A 80 3.56 12.11 6.73
C VAL A 80 4.76 11.63 5.93
N GLY A 81 4.56 11.44 4.64
CA GLY A 81 5.52 10.77 3.79
C GLY A 81 5.45 9.25 3.93
N MET A 82 5.41 8.56 2.81
CA MET A 82 5.44 7.10 2.74
C MET A 82 6.13 6.66 1.45
N GLU A 83 6.90 5.58 1.54
CA GLU A 83 7.45 4.85 0.41
C GLU A 83 7.22 3.34 0.61
N VAL A 84 6.77 2.67 -0.43
CA VAL A 84 6.50 1.23 -0.46
C VAL A 84 7.27 0.64 -1.63
N ASP A 85 8.16 -0.28 -1.30
CA ASP A 85 8.90 -1.10 -2.25
C ASP A 85 8.36 -2.54 -2.18
N ASN A 86 7.61 -2.93 -3.21
CA ASN A 86 7.02 -4.27 -3.29
C ASN A 86 8.03 -5.34 -3.73
N GLN A 87 9.20 -4.97 -4.28
CA GLN A 87 10.27 -5.93 -4.58
C GLN A 87 10.85 -6.49 -3.28
N THR A 88 11.06 -5.62 -2.29
CA THR A 88 11.63 -5.97 -0.99
C THR A 88 10.56 -6.22 0.08
N GLY A 89 9.30 -5.86 -0.19
CA GLY A 89 8.21 -5.91 0.78
C GLY A 89 8.36 -4.88 1.91
N GLN A 90 9.16 -3.82 1.70
CA GLN A 90 9.43 -2.80 2.70
C GLN A 90 8.47 -1.62 2.55
N MET A 91 7.98 -1.13 3.69
CA MET A 91 7.25 0.12 3.79
C MET A 91 7.97 1.04 4.77
N LYS A 92 8.26 2.26 4.33
CA LYS A 92 8.90 3.31 5.12
C LYS A 92 7.92 4.45 5.30
N LEU A 93 7.80 4.94 6.53
CA LEU A 93 7.07 6.16 6.86
C LEU A 93 8.08 7.26 7.15
N GLY A 94 7.84 8.47 6.64
CA GLY A 94 8.78 9.57 6.71
C GLY A 94 8.85 10.21 8.09
N SER A 95 7.76 10.87 8.50
CA SER A 95 7.73 11.67 9.73
C SER A 95 6.35 11.65 10.42
N ARG A 96 6.29 12.20 11.64
CA ARG A 96 5.06 12.33 12.46
C ARG A 96 4.30 11.01 12.60
N VAL A 97 5.06 9.92 12.75
CA VAL A 97 4.50 8.57 12.84
C VAL A 97 3.85 8.38 14.20
N SER A 98 2.59 7.99 14.21
CA SER A 98 1.84 7.65 15.43
C SER A 98 0.83 6.55 15.13
N GLY A 99 0.52 5.72 16.11
CA GLY A 99 -0.52 4.72 15.89
C GLY A 99 -0.63 3.69 17.00
N VAL A 100 -1.62 2.82 16.82
CA VAL A 100 -1.89 1.68 17.68
C VAL A 100 -1.65 0.43 16.85
N TYR A 101 -0.72 -0.41 17.28
CA TYR A 101 -0.46 -1.70 16.67
C TYR A 101 -1.06 -2.80 17.53
N VAL A 102 -1.96 -3.57 16.94
CA VAL A 102 -2.54 -4.76 17.57
C VAL A 102 -1.97 -5.96 16.84
N LYS A 103 -1.13 -6.73 17.53
CA LYS A 103 -0.67 -8.01 17.01
C LYS A 103 -1.87 -8.94 16.90
N SER A 104 -2.35 -9.20 15.70
CA SER A 104 -3.26 -10.32 15.45
C SER A 104 -2.54 -11.59 15.89
N GLY A 105 -3.08 -12.27 16.90
CA GLY A 105 -2.51 -13.49 17.46
C GLY A 105 -2.21 -14.48 16.34
N GLY A 106 -0.96 -14.93 16.26
CA GLY A 106 -0.56 -15.93 15.28
C GLY A 106 -1.40 -17.19 15.50
N SER A 107 -1.99 -17.70 14.43
CA SER A 107 -2.51 -19.07 14.42
C SER A 107 -1.30 -20.00 14.46
N GLY A 108 -0.81 -20.27 15.67
CA GLY A 108 -0.12 -21.51 15.94
C GLY A 108 -1.13 -22.64 15.82
N ARG A 109 -1.02 -23.41 14.74
CA ARG A 109 -1.47 -24.79 14.65
C ARG A 109 -0.47 -25.55 13.80
#